data_AF-A0A2S6U2H1-F1
#
_entry.id   AF-A0A2S6U2H1-F1
#
_cell.length_a   1.000
_cell.length_b   1.000
_cell.length_c   1.000
_cell.angle_alpha   90.00
_cell.angle_beta   90.00
_cell.angle_gamma   90.00
#
_symmetry.space_group_name_H-M   'P 1'
#
loop_
_entity.id
_entity.type
_entity.pdbx_description
1 polymer ?
#
loop_
_entity_poly.entity_id
_entity_poly.type
_entity_poly.pdbx_seq_one_letter_code
_entity_poly.pdbx_strand_id
1 'polypeptide(L)'
;ASAGRRREPGEQFFLLSPELAEKICKHGWDLARIQDYLFSASGVSMPEIAEFSRLCPAARKPEDIHPIVTGGAGVKMSYLPLWGGGTFSVTRIVAAL
;
A
#
# COMPACT_ATOMS: atom_id res chain seq x y z
N ALA A 1 27.12 -11.20 1.88
CA ALA A 1 26.20 -10.16 1.39
C ALA A 1 25.65 -10.60 0.02
N SER A 2 24.34 -10.83 -0.12
CA SER A 2 23.72 -11.26 -1.40
C SER A 2 23.38 -10.04 -2.26
N ALA A 3 24.37 -9.48 -2.96
CA ALA A 3 24.24 -8.20 -3.65
C ALA A 3 23.62 -8.26 -5.07
N GLY A 4 22.93 -9.35 -5.45
CA GLY A 4 22.50 -9.51 -6.86
C GLY A 4 21.20 -10.25 -7.13
N ARG A 5 20.50 -10.81 -6.13
CA ARG A 5 19.21 -11.46 -6.40
C ARG A 5 18.11 -10.41 -6.36
N ARG A 6 17.44 -10.20 -7.51
CA ARG A 6 16.20 -9.42 -7.59
C ARG A 6 15.21 -10.03 -6.60
N ARG A 7 14.82 -9.25 -5.59
CA ARG A 7 13.87 -9.68 -4.56
C ARG A 7 12.47 -9.57 -5.15
N GLU A 8 11.61 -10.53 -4.82
CA GLU A 8 10.19 -10.40 -5.14
C GLU A 8 9.63 -9.12 -4.51
N PRO A 9 8.64 -8.47 -5.15
CA PRO A 9 7.94 -7.34 -4.55
C PRO A 9 7.42 -7.72 -3.16
N GLY A 10 7.68 -6.88 -2.15
CA GLY A 10 7.20 -7.11 -0.79
C GLY A 10 5.76 -6.63 -0.59
N GLU A 11 5.27 -6.79 0.64
CA GLU A 11 4.00 -6.17 1.06
C GLU A 11 4.08 -4.64 0.97
N GLN A 12 2.96 -4.00 0.65
CA GLN A 12 2.83 -2.56 0.48
C GLN A 12 1.97 -1.98 1.59
N PHE A 13 2.47 -1.00 2.33
CA PHE A 13 1.75 -0.37 3.44
C PHE A 13 1.43 1.09 3.15
N PHE A 14 0.17 1.47 3.33
CA PHE A 14 -0.29 2.85 3.21
C PHE A 14 -1.09 3.23 4.45
N LEU A 15 -0.74 4.37 5.05
CA LEU A 15 -1.40 4.88 6.24
C LEU A 15 -2.44 5.92 5.84
N LEU A 16 -3.67 5.74 6.29
CA LEU A 16 -4.82 6.58 6.00
C LEU A 16 -5.33 7.21 7.30
N SER A 17 -5.75 8.47 7.22
CA SER A 17 -6.59 9.06 8.26
C SER A 17 -8.01 8.48 8.22
N PRO A 18 -8.78 8.52 9.32
CA PRO A 18 -10.16 8.05 9.34
C PRO A 18 -11.04 8.81 8.33
N GLU A 19 -10.85 10.12 8.18
CA GLU A 19 -11.66 10.94 7.27
C GLU A 19 -11.41 10.57 5.80
N LEU A 20 -10.16 10.26 5.45
CA LEU A 20 -9.83 9.81 4.10
C LEU A 20 -10.41 8.43 3.82
N ALA A 21 -10.30 7.50 4.78
CA ALA A 21 -10.88 6.17 4.66
C ALA A 21 -12.41 6.25 4.49
N GLU A 22 -13.09 7.06 5.29
CA GLU A 22 -14.53 7.31 5.13
C GLU A 22 -14.88 7.88 3.76
N LYS A 23 -14.09 8.84 3.26
CA LYS A 23 -14.32 9.44 1.95
C LYS A 23 -14.19 8.40 0.84
N ILE A 24 -13.16 7.56 0.90
CA ILE A 24 -12.96 6.44 -0.04
C ILE A 24 -14.17 5.51 -0.01
N CYS A 25 -14.61 5.09 1.18
CA CYS A 25 -15.80 4.25 1.35
C CYS A 25 -17.08 4.89 0.82
N LYS A 26 -17.30 6.19 1.09
CA LYS A 26 -18.46 6.97 0.59
C LYS A 26 -18.53 6.99 -0.94
N HIS A 27 -17.40 6.84 -1.63
CA HIS A 27 -17.33 6.73 -3.09
C HIS A 27 -17.44 5.29 -3.62
N GLY A 28 -17.83 4.32 -2.77
CA GLY A 28 -18.05 2.94 -3.18
C GLY A 28 -16.77 2.13 -3.40
N TRP A 29 -15.68 2.53 -2.74
CA TRP A 29 -14.45 1.77 -2.71
C TRP A 29 -14.37 0.96 -1.42
N ASP A 30 -14.27 -0.36 -1.58
CA ASP A 30 -13.95 -1.29 -0.50
C ASP A 30 -12.48 -1.73 -0.57
N LEU A 31 -12.04 -2.51 0.41
CA LEU A 31 -10.67 -3.00 0.49
C LEU A 31 -10.27 -3.81 -0.74
N ALA A 32 -11.12 -4.74 -1.18
CA ALA A 32 -10.82 -5.62 -2.32
C ALA A 32 -10.61 -4.80 -3.61
N ARG A 33 -11.48 -3.82 -3.86
CA ARG A 33 -11.37 -2.94 -5.02
C ARG A 33 -10.10 -2.09 -4.99
N ILE A 34 -9.71 -1.60 -3.81
CA ILE A 34 -8.44 -0.85 -3.65
C ILE A 34 -7.25 -1.76 -3.97
N GLN A 35 -7.24 -2.97 -3.40
CA GLN A 35 -6.17 -3.95 -3.60
C GLN A 35 -6.04 -4.33 -5.08
N ASP A 36 -7.14 -4.67 -5.73
CA ASP A 36 -7.17 -5.03 -7.16
C ASP A 36 -6.71 -3.87 -8.06
N TYR A 37 -7.21 -2.66 -7.78
CA TYR A 37 -6.82 -1.47 -8.54
C TYR A 37 -5.32 -1.17 -8.42
N LEU A 38 -4.79 -1.15 -7.19
CA LEU A 38 -3.38 -0.85 -6.95
C LEU A 38 -2.44 -1.96 -7.45
N PHE A 39 -2.88 -3.22 -7.40
CA PHE A 39 -2.13 -4.35 -7.92
C PHE A 39 -2.08 -4.33 -9.46
N SER A 40 -3.19 -4.01 -10.12
CA SER A 40 -3.29 -3.94 -11.59
C SER A 40 -2.71 -2.64 -12.18
N ALA A 41 -2.51 -1.60 -11.36
CA ALA A 41 -1.94 -0.34 -11.81
C ALA A 41 -0.50 -0.51 -12.34
N SER A 42 -0.34 -0.41 -13.66
CA SER A 42 0.93 -0.45 -14.38
C SER A 42 1.71 0.87 -14.29
N GLY A 43 1.10 1.92 -13.76
CA GLY A 43 1.71 3.23 -13.65
C GLY A 43 0.73 4.27 -13.15
N VAL A 44 1.26 5.48 -12.94
CA VAL A 44 0.48 6.67 -12.62
C VAL A 44 0.92 7.75 -13.61
N SER A 45 -0.04 8.29 -14.36
CA SER A 45 0.16 9.50 -15.15
C SER A 45 -0.52 10.66 -14.46
N MET A 46 0.26 11.67 -14.11
CA MET A 46 -0.21 12.95 -13.60
C MET A 46 0.12 13.99 -14.68
N PRO A 47 -0.86 14.38 -15.52
CA PRO A 47 -0.65 15.36 -16.57
C PRO A 47 0.06 16.60 -16.03
N GLU A 48 1.05 17.09 -16.78
CA GLU A 48 1.84 18.29 -16.45
C GLU A 48 2.78 18.15 -15.23
N ILE A 49 2.73 17.04 -14.49
CA ILE A 49 3.54 16.84 -13.26
C ILE A 49 4.58 15.74 -13.46
N ALA A 50 4.13 14.51 -13.72
CA ALA A 50 5.00 13.34 -13.82
C ALA A 50 4.28 12.13 -14.42
N GLU A 51 5.06 11.26 -15.05
CA GLU A 51 4.60 9.95 -15.50
C GLU A 51 5.51 8.88 -14.89
N PHE A 52 4.88 7.91 -14.21
CA PHE A 52 5.56 6.78 -13.60
C PHE A 52 5.00 5.51 -14.18
N SER A 53 5.86 4.70 -14.80
CA SER A 53 5.52 3.35 -15.24
C SER A 53 6.24 2.32 -14.37
N ARG A 54 5.58 1.19 -14.12
CA ARG A 54 6.12 0.05 -13.41
C ARG A 54 6.32 -1.11 -14.37
N LEU A 55 7.54 -1.66 -14.37
CA LEU A 55 7.89 -2.85 -15.14
C LEU A 55 7.42 -4.16 -14.50
N CYS A 56 6.97 -4.12 -13.24
CA CYS A 56 6.49 -5.27 -12.50
C CYS A 56 5.42 -4.88 -11.47
N PRO A 57 4.57 -5.81 -11.03
CA PRO A 57 3.59 -5.57 -9.97
C PRO A 57 4.22 -5.01 -8.70
N ALA A 58 3.47 -4.17 -7.98
CA ALA A 58 3.94 -3.56 -6.73
C ALA A 58 4.00 -4.56 -5.55
N ALA A 59 3.24 -5.65 -5.63
CA ALA A 59 3.15 -6.71 -4.62
C ALA A 59 3.08 -8.09 -5.33
N ARG A 60 3.17 -9.21 -4.59
CA ARG A 60 3.03 -10.55 -5.21
C ARG A 60 1.59 -10.92 -5.53
N LYS A 61 0.65 -10.37 -4.77
CA LYS A 61 -0.80 -10.56 -4.90
C LYS A 61 -1.53 -9.34 -4.33
N PRO A 62 -2.81 -9.10 -4.69
CA PRO A 62 -3.58 -7.97 -4.17
C PRO A 62 -3.62 -7.89 -2.64
N GLU A 63 -3.73 -9.03 -1.96
CA GLU A 63 -3.84 -9.06 -0.50
C GLU A 63 -2.56 -8.65 0.25
N ASP A 64 -1.41 -8.59 -0.45
CA ASP A 64 -0.15 -8.07 0.09
C ASP A 64 -0.13 -6.51 0.11
N ILE A 65 -1.25 -5.86 -0.23
CA ILE A 65 -1.43 -4.41 -0.14
C ILE A 65 -2.31 -4.11 1.09
N HIS A 66 -1.76 -3.35 2.03
CA HIS A 66 -2.33 -3.10 3.35
C HIS A 66 -2.58 -1.60 3.58
N PRO A 67 -3.78 -1.10 3.25
CA PRO A 67 -4.26 0.17 3.77
C PRO A 67 -4.53 0.05 5.27
N ILE A 68 -3.85 0.85 6.09
CA ILE A 68 -4.03 0.90 7.54
C ILE A 68 -4.68 2.23 7.90
N VAL A 69 -5.85 2.18 8.52
CA VAL A 69 -6.47 3.37 9.12
C VAL A 69 -5.78 3.64 10.45
N THR A 70 -5.10 4.78 10.52
CA THR A 70 -4.42 5.26 11.73
C THR A 70 -5.29 6.25 12.50
N GLY A 71 -4.95 6.53 13.76
CA GLY A 71 -5.55 7.63 14.51
C GLY A 71 -4.99 8.99 14.09
N GLY A 72 -5.83 10.03 14.12
CA GLY A 72 -5.44 11.41 13.84
C GLY A 72 -6.19 12.02 12.65
N ALA A 73 -6.55 13.29 12.79
CA ALA A 73 -7.31 14.02 11.77
C ALA A 73 -6.45 14.32 10.53
N GLY A 74 -7.01 14.19 9.34
CA GLY A 74 -6.38 14.69 8.13
C GLY A 74 -6.96 14.14 6.84
N VAL A 75 -6.32 14.49 5.72
CA VAL A 75 -6.68 14.01 4.37
C VAL A 75 -5.46 13.47 3.61
N LYS A 76 -4.32 13.37 4.29
CA LYS A 76 -3.06 12.92 3.71
C LYS A 76 -2.90 11.42 3.91
N MET A 77 -2.27 10.79 2.93
CA MET A 77 -1.84 9.41 2.99
C MET A 77 -0.32 9.36 3.03
N SER A 78 0.22 8.40 3.79
CA SER A 78 1.65 8.14 3.85
C SER A 78 1.95 6.73 3.36
N TYR A 79 2.89 6.58 2.42
CA TYR A 79 3.42 5.28 2.03
C TYR A 79 4.54 4.89 3.00
N LEU A 80 4.46 3.68 3.55
CA LEU A 80 5.46 3.14 4.47
C LEU A 80 6.25 2.02 3.77
N PRO A 81 7.43 2.32 3.21
CA PRO A 81 8.24 1.30 2.56
C PRO A 81 8.78 0.31 3.59
N LEU A 82 8.66 -0.99 3.30
CA LEU A 82 9.33 -2.03 4.07
C LEU A 82 10.80 -2.20 3.66
N TRP A 83 11.60 -2.75 4.56
CA TRP A 83 12.93 -3.23 4.24
C TRP A 83 12.82 -4.33 3.16
N GLY A 84 13.65 -4.23 2.12
CA GLY A 84 13.50 -5.06 0.94
C GLY A 84 13.68 -6.55 1.22
N GLY A 85 12.61 -7.33 1.00
CA GLY A 85 12.56 -8.77 0.70
C GLY A 85 12.97 -9.78 1.79
N GLY A 86 12.19 -10.86 1.83
CA GLY A 86 12.42 -12.05 2.67
C GLY A 86 11.70 -12.04 4.02
N THR A 87 11.02 -10.96 4.37
CA THR A 87 10.25 -10.84 5.61
C THR A 87 8.80 -10.47 5.31
N PHE A 88 7.89 -11.00 6.11
CA PHE A 88 6.46 -10.69 6.06
C PHE A 88 6.03 -10.01 7.35
N SER A 89 5.05 -9.13 7.21
CA SER A 89 4.35 -8.53 8.33
C SER A 89 3.61 -9.61 9.10
N VAL A 90 3.53 -9.41 10.42
CA VAL A 90 2.76 -10.27 11.31
C VAL A 90 1.95 -9.38 12.23
N THR A 91 0.64 -9.63 12.30
CA THR A 91 -0.21 -8.97 13.27
C THR A 91 -0.13 -9.73 14.59
N ARG A 92 0.16 -9.01 15.67
CA ARG A 92 0.09 -9.56 17.03
C ARG A 92 -0.85 -8.71 17.86
N ILE A 93 -1.72 -9.35 18.61
CA ILE A 93 -2.53 -8.66 19.62
C ILE A 93 -1.58 -8.09 20.68
N VAL A 94 -1.62 -6.78 20.86
CA VAL A 94 -0.96 -6.11 21.97
C VAL A 94 -1.95 -6.11 23.13
N ALA A 95 -1.63 -6.80 24.22
CA ALA A 95 -2.42 -6.69 25.44
C ALA A 95 -2.43 -5.23 25.90
N ALA A 96 -3.58 -4.71 26.31
CA ALA A 96 -3.66 -3.39 26.89
C ALA A 96 -2.69 -3.31 28.08
N LEU A 97 -1.85 -2.26 28.09
CA LEU A 97 -0.97 -1.93 29.22
C LEU A 97 -1.80 -1.40 30.39
#